data_AF-A0A258K5U2-F1
#
_entry.id   AF-A0A258K5U2-F1
#
_cell.length_a   1.000
_cell.length_b   1.000
_cell.length_c   1.000
_cell.angle_alpha   90.00
_cell.angle_beta   90.00
_cell.angle_gamma   90.00
#
_symmetry.space_group_name_H-M   'P 1'
#
loop_
_entity.id
_entity.type
_entity.pdbx_description
1 polymer ?
#
loop_
_entity_poly.entity_id
_entity_poly.type
_entity_poly.pdbx_seq_one_letter_code
_entity_poly.pdbx_strand_id
1 'polypeptide(L)' 'MTMPIKSLESYALDRWVAPTEGLVDIASAIDGRVVARASTRGLDFSAMVRHARDVGGPALRAMTFHQR' A
#
# COMPACT_ATOMS: atom_id res chain seq x y z
N MET A 1 12.01 -8.19 -25.10
CA MET A 1 12.60 -7.64 -23.87
C MET A 1 11.58 -7.80 -22.76
N THR A 2 11.75 -8.78 -21.87
CA THR A 2 10.81 -9.04 -20.77
C THR A 2 11.01 -7.96 -19.71
N MET A 3 9.96 -7.20 -19.38
CA MET A 3 10.02 -6.26 -18.27
C MET A 3 10.18 -7.03 -16.96
N PRO A 4 11.08 -6.62 -16.05
CA PRO A 4 11.20 -7.25 -14.74
C PRO A 4 9.90 -7.04 -13.95
N ILE A 5 9.34 -8.13 -13.42
CA ILE A 5 8.11 -8.08 -12.61
C ILE A 5 8.39 -7.34 -11.31
N LYS A 6 7.73 -6.19 -11.11
CA LYS A 6 7.94 -5.32 -9.95
C LYS A 6 7.11 -5.80 -8.76
N SER A 7 7.72 -5.86 -7.57
CA SER A 7 7.00 -5.98 -6.31
C SER A 7 6.47 -4.60 -5.87
N LEU A 8 5.18 -4.52 -5.60
CA LEU A 8 4.50 -3.30 -5.14
C LEU A 8 4.64 -3.16 -3.63
N GLU A 9 5.03 -1.96 -3.20
CA GLU A 9 5.11 -1.60 -1.79
C GLU A 9 3.74 -1.13 -1.28
N SER A 10 3.48 -1.36 0.00
CA SER A 10 2.32 -0.78 0.69
C SER A 10 2.76 0.46 1.46
N TYR A 11 1.97 1.54 1.42
CA TYR A 11 2.20 2.70 2.26
C TYR A 11 1.42 2.56 3.57
N ALA A 12 2.13 2.54 4.70
CA ALA A 12 1.55 2.33 6.02
C ALA A 12 2.38 3.07 7.07
N LEU A 13 1.74 3.65 8.09
CA LEU A 13 2.43 4.33 9.20
C LEU A 13 3.42 5.39 8.72
N ASP A 14 3.02 6.17 7.71
CA ASP A 14 3.82 7.19 7.03
C ASP A 14 5.16 6.71 6.44
N ARG A 15 5.20 5.46 5.97
CA ARG A 15 6.36 4.88 5.27
C ARG A 15 5.96 3.89 4.18
N TRP A 16 6.85 3.71 3.21
CA TRP A 16 6.78 2.63 2.25
C TRP A 16 7.28 1.33 2.88
N VAL A 17 6.53 0.25 2.69
CA VAL A 17 6.83 -1.09 3.19
C VAL A 17 6.89 -2.07 2.02
N ALA A 18 8.09 -2.54 1.72
CA ALA A 18 8.29 -3.56 0.70
C ALA A 18 7.84 -4.95 1.19
N PRO A 19 7.11 -5.72 0.37
CA PRO A 19 6.72 -7.08 0.72
C PRO A 19 7.93 -8.02 0.68
N THR A 20 8.09 -8.86 1.70
CA THR A 20 9.21 -9.82 1.80
C THR A 20 8.81 -11.26 1.47
N GLU A 21 7.53 -11.60 1.61
CA GLU A 21 7.00 -12.94 1.39
C GLU A 21 5.52 -12.91 0.98
N GLY A 22 4.97 -14.05 0.57
CA GLY A 22 3.55 -14.18 0.22
C GLY A 22 3.13 -13.32 -0.97
N LEU A 23 4.02 -13.12 -1.95
CA LEU A 23 3.74 -12.36 -3.16
C LEU A 23 2.70 -13.07 -4.02
N VAL A 24 1.73 -12.30 -4.51
CA VAL A 24 0.70 -12.72 -5.46
C VAL A 24 0.89 -11.98 -6.78
N ASP A 25 0.83 -12.72 -7.89
CA ASP A 25 0.93 -12.16 -9.24
C ASP A 25 -0.29 -11.31 -9.58
N ILE A 26 -0.04 -10.12 -10.14
CA ILE A 26 -1.04 -9.24 -10.71
C ILE A 26 -0.92 -9.35 -12.23
N ALA A 27 -1.90 -10.00 -12.84
CA ALA A 27 -1.99 -10.16 -14.28
C ALA A 27 -2.59 -8.91 -14.95
N SER A 28 -2.10 -8.60 -16.14
CA SER A 28 -2.71 -7.64 -17.06
C SER A 28 -4.11 -8.11 -17.44
N ALA A 29 -5.10 -7.21 -17.34
CA ALA A 29 -6.48 -7.50 -17.71
C ALA A 29 -6.69 -7.64 -19.24
N ILE A 30 -5.70 -7.26 -20.05
CA ILE A 30 -5.80 -7.28 -21.52
C ILE A 30 -5.34 -8.63 -22.08
N ASP A 31 -4.23 -9.16 -21.57
CA ASP A 31 -3.52 -10.29 -22.17
C ASP A 31 -3.02 -11.33 -21.14
N GLY A 32 -3.33 -11.15 -19.85
CA GLY A 32 -3.01 -12.10 -18.79
C GLY A 32 -1.53 -12.16 -18.38
N ARG A 33 -0.65 -11.36 -19.00
CA ARG A 33 0.77 -11.33 -18.63
C ARG A 33 0.95 -10.73 -17.24
N VAL A 34 1.83 -11.30 -16.41
CA VAL A 34 2.12 -10.76 -15.07
C VAL A 34 2.86 -9.43 -15.22
N VAL A 35 2.30 -8.38 -14.62
CA VAL A 35 2.85 -7.01 -14.68
C VAL A 35 3.44 -6.56 -13.35
N ALA A 36 2.99 -7.14 -12.24
CA ALA A 36 3.47 -6.82 -10.91
C ALA A 36 3.20 -7.96 -9.92
N ARG A 37 3.75 -7.84 -8.71
CA ARG A 37 3.46 -8.70 -7.56
C ARG A 37 3.15 -7.85 -6.34
N ALA A 38 2.27 -8.31 -5.47
CA ALA A 38 1.98 -7.61 -4.21
C ALA A 38 1.81 -8.60 -3.05
N SER A 39 2.05 -8.12 -1.83
CA SER A 39 1.66 -8.83 -0.62
C SER A 39 1.30 -7.85 0.48
N THR A 40 0.43 -8.29 1.38
CA THR A 40 0.13 -7.62 2.64
C THR A 40 0.74 -8.35 3.84
N ARG A 41 1.46 -9.46 3.60
CA ARG A 41 2.07 -10.23 4.69
C ARG A 41 3.14 -9.38 5.39
N GLY A 42 3.10 -9.38 6.72
CA GLY A 42 3.98 -8.57 7.57
C GLY A 42 3.43 -7.17 7.90
N LEU A 43 2.28 -6.75 7.34
CA LEU A 43 1.61 -5.53 7.75
C LEU A 43 0.86 -5.71 9.09
N ASP A 44 1.09 -4.81 10.03
CA ASP A 44 0.28 -4.70 11.25
C ASP A 44 -0.93 -3.80 10.99
N PHE A 45 -2.04 -4.43 10.59
CA PHE A 45 -3.30 -3.73 10.34
C PHE A 45 -3.85 -3.01 11.59
N SER A 46 -3.58 -3.53 12.79
CA SER A 46 -4.03 -2.88 14.03
C SER A 46 -3.25 -1.59 14.27
N ALA A 47 -1.92 -1.60 14.06
CA ALA A 47 -1.12 -0.38 14.05
C ALA A 47 -1.56 0.60 12.97
N MET A 48 -1.84 0.14 11.74
CA MET A 48 -2.31 1.00 10.65
C MET A 48 -3.61 1.73 11.01
N VAL A 49 -4.58 1.00 11.56
CA VAL A 49 -5.86 1.58 11.99
C VAL A 49 -5.66 2.58 13.15
N ARG A 50 -4.79 2.25 14.13
CA ARG A 50 -4.45 3.18 15.22
C ARG A 50 -3.82 4.45 14.68
N HIS A 51 -2.83 4.35 13.81
CA HIS A 51 -2.17 5.51 13.19
C HIS A 51 -3.14 6.39 12.40
N ALA A 52 -4.04 5.77 11.62
CA ALA A 52 -5.06 6.51 10.90
C ALA A 52 -5.99 7.30 11.85
N ARG A 53 -6.33 6.73 13.01
CA ARG A 53 -7.21 7.35 14.01
C ARG A 53 -6.53 8.42 14.85
N ASP A 54 -5.29 8.16 15.27
CA ASP A 54 -4.58 8.95 16.27
C ASP A 54 -3.69 10.03 15.63
N VAL A 55 -3.24 9.83 14.38
CA VAL A 55 -2.42 10.79 13.63
C VAL A 55 -3.21 11.40 12.47
N GLY A 56 -3.70 10.56 11.56
CA GLY A 56 -4.40 11.02 10.36
C GLY A 56 -5.69 11.79 10.66
N GLY A 57 -6.52 11.25 11.55
CA GLY A 57 -7.79 11.86 11.96
C GLY A 57 -7.64 13.28 12.51
N PRO A 58 -6.82 13.50 13.56
CA PRO A 58 -6.56 14.84 14.09
C PRO A 58 -5.93 15.79 13.06
N ALA A 59 -4.94 15.33 12.29
CA ALA A 59 -4.28 16.14 11.27
C ALA A 59 -5.27 16.64 10.21
N LEU A 60 -6.15 15.75 9.73
CA LEU A 60 -7.21 16.13 8.80
C LEU A 60 -8.20 17.07 9.48
N ARG A 61 -8.72 16.77 10.68
CA ARG A 61 -9.73 17.61 11.37
C ARG A 61 -9.24 19.01 11.72
N ALA A 62 -7.94 19.22 11.87
CA ALA A 62 -7.36 20.55 12.06
C ALA A 62 -7.50 21.46 10.83
N MET A 63 -7.70 20.88 9.64
CA MET A 63 -7.93 21.61 8.40
C MET A 63 -9.38 22.10 8.27
N THR A 64 -9.59 23.17 7.54
CA THR A 64 -10.92 23.58 7.04
C THR A 64 -11.34 22.68 5.87
N PHE A 65 -12.61 22.76 5.45
CA PHE A 65 -13.09 21.99 4.30
C PHE A 65 -12.36 22.33 2.99
N HIS A 66 -11.96 23.59 2.78
CA HIS A 66 -11.26 23.99 1.56
C HIS A 66 -9.79 23.55 1.52
N GLN A 67 -9.21 23.22 2.68
CA GLN A 67 -7.82 22.79 2.77
C GLN A 67 -7.64 21.27 2.55
N ARG A 68 -8.72 20.49 2.57
CA ARG A 68 -8.74 19.05 2.33
C ARG A 68 -9.26 18.77 0.93
#